data_AF-A0A6L7X8W3-F1
#
_entry.id   AF-A0A6L7X8W3-F1
#
_cell.length_a   1.000
_cell.length_b   1.000
_cell.length_c   1.000
_cell.angle_alpha   90.00
_cell.angle_beta   90.00
_cell.angle_gamma   90.00
#
_symmetry.space_group_name_H-M   'P 1'
#
loop_
_entity.id
_entity.type
_entity.pdbx_description
1 polymer ?
#
loop_
_entity_poly.entity_id
_entity_poly.type
_entity_poly.pdbx_seq_one_letter_code
_entity_poly.pdbx_strand_id
1 'polypeptide(L)'
;MLKPLCGTATAKSRGAAVQAFVEARYEYHWAPLIGCLTAQLAHIGSGQPSYIIGSVTGLSYQPPQDAELPALLEDGLSALGVAPQITNLSYPNRLQRFRSRRRIRTELRADRPVSAFAVGVSPFGPAWGLIVGVDDERRAWRRDGPMTEQVSPWLPESEFNAAPALIMIAARRSGEPTSERTARTARTAAEAFVTSIDRVREDLLSRVELLESDIEIEPQRYAHEAQTLAANWGEAATFWREHSHPEYTSISMHMAVTLSRYATLFPYPMGGQPNNPGVRSAAAGILADAAMALDESAIE
;
A
#
# COMPACT_ATOMS: atom_id res chain seq x y z
N MET A 1 7.15 -50.79 30.34
CA MET A 1 7.97 -51.60 29.42
C MET A 1 7.21 -51.67 28.10
N LEU A 2 7.54 -50.84 27.10
CA LEU A 2 8.54 -51.04 26.03
C LEU A 2 8.17 -52.15 25.01
N LYS A 3 7.64 -51.69 23.84
CA LYS A 3 7.88 -52.03 22.40
C LYS A 3 7.98 -53.51 21.94
N PRO A 4 7.83 -53.84 20.62
CA PRO A 4 7.75 -52.99 19.43
C PRO A 4 6.61 -53.32 18.43
N LEU A 5 6.32 -52.41 17.49
CA LEU A 5 5.73 -52.76 16.20
C LEU A 5 6.66 -52.24 15.10
N CYS A 6 7.09 -53.17 14.25
CA CYS A 6 7.90 -52.96 13.06
C CYS A 6 7.10 -53.52 11.88
N GLY A 7 7.19 -52.82 10.74
CA GLY A 7 6.61 -53.18 9.44
C GLY A 7 5.56 -52.16 9.01
N THR A 8 5.60 -51.56 7.83
CA THR A 8 6.49 -51.66 6.68
C THR A 8 6.17 -50.44 5.81
N ALA A 9 7.19 -49.86 5.20
CA ALA A 9 7.03 -48.78 4.24
C ALA A 9 6.27 -49.23 2.97
N THR A 10 5.34 -48.41 2.50
CA THR A 10 5.04 -48.29 1.08
C THR A 10 4.95 -46.82 0.72
N ALA A 11 5.98 -46.38 -0.01
CA ALA A 11 6.07 -45.09 -0.66
C ALA A 11 4.95 -44.89 -1.68
N LYS A 12 4.31 -43.71 -1.65
CA LYS A 12 3.83 -42.96 -2.82
C LYS A 12 3.30 -41.59 -2.38
N SER A 13 4.17 -40.74 -1.82
CA SER A 13 3.91 -39.29 -1.88
C SER A 13 4.45 -38.80 -3.23
N ARG A 14 3.59 -38.82 -4.25
CA ARG A 14 3.81 -37.98 -5.44
C ARG A 14 4.01 -36.56 -4.94
N GLY A 15 5.08 -35.92 -5.39
CA GLY A 15 5.46 -34.56 -4.99
C GLY A 15 4.24 -33.66 -5.03
N ALA A 16 3.86 -33.16 -3.86
CA ALA A 16 3.06 -31.94 -3.81
C ALA A 16 3.92 -30.91 -4.54
N ALA A 17 3.43 -30.41 -5.68
CA ALA A 17 3.98 -29.20 -6.26
C ALA A 17 4.01 -28.19 -5.11
N VAL A 18 5.21 -27.82 -4.69
CA VAL A 18 5.40 -26.74 -3.72
C VAL A 18 4.97 -25.50 -4.49
N GLN A 19 3.67 -25.21 -4.46
CA GLN A 19 3.17 -23.88 -4.75
C GLN A 19 3.85 -23.03 -3.70
N ALA A 20 4.91 -22.33 -4.11
CA ALA A 20 5.43 -21.29 -3.27
C ALA A 20 4.33 -20.24 -3.23
N PHE A 21 3.54 -20.29 -2.16
CA PHE A 21 3.03 -19.05 -1.63
C PHE A 21 4.30 -18.25 -1.37
N VAL A 22 4.58 -17.29 -2.24
CA VAL A 22 5.43 -16.18 -1.85
C VAL A 22 4.87 -15.78 -0.49
N GLU A 23 5.66 -15.91 0.58
CA GLU A 23 5.42 -15.25 1.85
C GLU A 23 5.51 -13.73 1.58
N ALA A 24 4.60 -13.25 0.74
CA ALA A 24 4.43 -11.88 0.43
C ALA A 24 3.81 -11.33 1.70
N ARG A 25 4.68 -10.66 2.45
CA ARG A 25 4.32 -9.71 3.49
C ARG A 25 3.10 -8.93 2.98
N TYR A 26 2.07 -8.97 3.79
CA TYR A 26 0.71 -8.58 3.48
C TYR A 26 0.65 -7.23 2.75
N GLU A 27 -0.18 -7.17 1.70
CA GLU A 27 -0.77 -5.95 1.12
C GLU A 27 0.13 -5.00 0.30
N TYR A 28 0.54 -5.40 -0.90
CA TYR A 28 1.18 -4.51 -1.90
C TYR A 28 0.32 -3.32 -2.40
N HIS A 29 -0.89 -3.10 -1.90
CA HIS A 29 -1.83 -2.15 -2.48
C HIS A 29 -2.21 -1.03 -1.53
N TRP A 30 -1.53 0.11 -1.70
CA TRP A 30 -1.81 1.35 -0.97
C TRP A 30 -3.12 2.03 -1.35
N ALA A 31 -3.82 1.61 -2.42
CA ALA A 31 -4.95 2.39 -2.91
C ALA A 31 -6.12 2.55 -1.90
N PRO A 32 -6.47 1.57 -1.04
CA PRO A 32 -7.40 1.78 0.07
C PRO A 32 -6.92 2.87 1.03
N LEU A 33 -5.63 2.88 1.38
CA LEU A 33 -5.03 3.92 2.22
C LEU A 33 -5.08 5.28 1.51
N ILE A 34 -4.62 5.36 0.26
CA ILE A 34 -4.65 6.59 -0.54
C ILE A 34 -6.07 7.11 -0.69
N GLY A 35 -7.05 6.25 -0.96
CA GLY A 35 -8.46 6.62 -1.03
C GLY A 35 -9.00 7.16 0.30
N CYS A 36 -8.65 6.53 1.42
CA CYS A 36 -8.98 7.03 2.76
C CYS A 36 -8.35 8.40 3.00
N LEU A 37 -7.08 8.59 2.62
CA LEU A 37 -6.35 9.84 2.73
C LEU A 37 -6.99 10.95 1.88
N THR A 38 -7.28 10.68 0.61
CA THR A 38 -7.96 11.65 -0.28
C THR A 38 -9.27 12.12 0.32
N ALA A 39 -10.11 11.19 0.81
CA ALA A 39 -11.38 11.52 1.44
C ALA A 39 -11.21 12.29 2.76
N GLN A 40 -10.31 11.83 3.63
CA GLN A 40 -10.04 12.47 4.92
C GLN A 40 -9.48 13.88 4.75
N LEU A 41 -8.57 14.08 3.79
CA LEU A 41 -7.98 15.39 3.49
C LEU A 41 -9.00 16.35 2.88
N ALA A 42 -9.85 15.86 1.97
CA ALA A 42 -10.96 16.66 1.43
C ALA A 42 -11.90 17.13 2.54
N HIS A 43 -12.24 16.24 3.48
CA HIS A 43 -13.14 16.54 4.60
C HIS A 43 -12.60 17.66 5.52
N ILE A 44 -11.30 17.66 5.80
CA ILE A 44 -10.66 18.70 6.63
C ILE A 44 -10.31 20.00 5.86
N GLY A 45 -10.78 20.14 4.61
CA GLY A 45 -10.55 21.31 3.77
C GLY A 45 -9.10 21.44 3.28
N SER A 46 -8.39 20.32 3.15
CA SER A 46 -7.02 20.22 2.65
C SER A 46 -6.90 19.19 1.52
N GLY A 47 -7.94 19.08 0.69
CA GLY A 47 -8.03 18.09 -0.38
C GLY A 47 -6.80 18.10 -1.28
N GLN A 48 -6.29 16.90 -1.55
CA GLN A 48 -5.17 16.66 -2.47
C GLN A 48 -5.54 15.49 -3.40
N PRO A 49 -5.12 15.53 -4.66
CA PRO A 49 -5.25 14.38 -5.54
C PRO A 49 -4.35 13.23 -5.09
N SER A 50 -4.69 12.01 -5.49
CA SER A 50 -3.97 10.78 -5.12
C SER A 50 -2.48 10.85 -5.44
N TYR A 51 -2.11 11.40 -6.60
CA TYR A 51 -0.72 11.43 -7.04
C TYR A 51 0.16 12.33 -6.17
N ILE A 52 -0.41 13.41 -5.62
CA ILE A 52 0.30 14.26 -4.66
C ILE A 52 0.48 13.51 -3.34
N ILE A 53 -0.59 12.90 -2.82
CA ILE A 53 -0.53 12.16 -1.56
C ILE A 53 0.49 11.02 -1.67
N GLY A 54 0.37 10.18 -2.69
CA GLY A 54 1.22 9.01 -2.89
C GLY A 54 2.70 9.37 -3.09
N SER A 55 3.01 10.40 -3.89
CA SER A 55 4.38 10.82 -4.13
C SER A 55 5.03 11.47 -2.91
N VAL A 56 4.30 12.29 -2.16
CA VAL A 56 4.86 13.03 -1.02
C VAL A 56 5.01 12.13 0.21
N THR A 57 4.14 11.13 0.37
CA THR A 57 4.28 10.10 1.41
C THR A 57 5.21 8.95 0.99
N GLY A 58 5.72 8.95 -0.25
CA GLY A 58 6.59 7.88 -0.77
C GLY A 58 5.87 6.58 -1.15
N LEU A 59 4.56 6.49 -0.91
CA LEU A 59 3.73 5.32 -1.24
C LEU A 59 3.72 5.00 -2.75
N SER A 60 3.84 6.02 -3.61
CA SER A 60 3.92 5.83 -5.07
C SER A 60 5.23 5.20 -5.53
N TYR A 61 6.29 5.26 -4.73
CA TYR A 61 7.60 4.75 -5.11
C TYR A 61 7.87 3.37 -4.50
N GLN A 62 7.30 3.04 -3.35
CA GLN A 62 7.79 1.92 -2.54
C GLN A 62 6.83 0.73 -2.45
N PRO A 63 7.36 -0.51 -2.39
CA PRO A 63 6.62 -1.62 -1.79
C PRO A 63 6.46 -1.38 -0.27
N PRO A 64 5.29 -1.64 0.32
CA PRO A 64 5.05 -1.48 1.74
C PRO A 64 6.07 -2.17 2.65
N GLN A 65 6.64 -1.39 3.56
CA GLN A 65 7.15 -1.93 4.82
C GLN A 65 6.32 -1.35 5.97
N ASP A 66 5.59 -2.22 6.68
CA ASP A 66 4.69 -1.82 7.76
C ASP A 66 5.37 -0.98 8.86
N ALA A 67 6.67 -1.22 9.09
CA ALA A 67 7.42 -0.54 10.14
C ALA A 67 7.69 0.95 9.84
N GLU A 68 7.87 1.30 8.56
CA GLU A 68 8.23 2.66 8.14
C GLU A 68 6.99 3.51 7.78
N LEU A 69 5.86 2.86 7.52
CA LEU A 69 4.61 3.52 7.13
C LEU A 69 4.20 4.69 8.04
N PRO A 70 4.28 4.61 9.39
CA PRO A 70 3.96 5.76 10.23
C PRO A 70 4.83 6.98 9.95
N ALA A 71 6.14 6.80 9.80
CA ALA A 71 7.08 7.91 9.58
C ALA A 71 6.84 8.54 8.20
N LEU A 72 6.69 7.71 7.16
CA LEU A 72 6.39 8.14 5.80
C LEU A 72 5.09 8.97 5.72
N LEU A 73 4.04 8.51 6.41
CA LEU A 73 2.78 9.25 6.50
C LEU A 73 2.92 10.54 7.31
N GLU A 74 3.69 10.51 8.41
CA GLU A 74 3.92 11.69 9.25
C GLU A 74 4.62 12.81 8.49
N ASP A 75 5.71 12.49 7.81
CA ASP A 75 6.51 13.45 7.04
C ASP A 75 5.73 13.94 5.82
N GLY A 76 5.14 13.03 5.04
CA GLY A 76 4.42 13.37 3.83
C GLY A 76 3.17 14.22 4.09
N LEU A 77 2.35 13.86 5.07
CA LEU A 77 1.17 14.67 5.43
C LEU A 77 1.57 16.00 6.06
N SER A 78 2.67 16.04 6.84
CA SER A 78 3.23 17.30 7.35
C SER A 78 3.66 18.24 6.22
N ALA A 79 4.25 17.71 5.14
CA ALA A 79 4.59 18.49 3.95
C ALA A 79 3.36 19.09 3.24
N LEU A 80 2.22 18.38 3.30
CA LEU A 80 0.94 18.85 2.77
C LEU A 80 0.20 19.85 3.70
N GLY A 81 0.81 20.25 4.82
CA GLY A 81 0.20 21.17 5.78
C GLY A 81 -0.84 20.50 6.68
N VAL A 82 -0.71 19.19 6.88
CA VAL A 82 -1.59 18.37 7.73
C VAL A 82 -0.81 17.96 8.96
N ALA A 83 -1.44 17.94 10.12
CA ALA A 83 -0.91 17.38 11.34
C ALA A 83 -1.50 15.97 11.52
N PRO A 84 -0.79 14.91 11.07
CA PRO A 84 -1.20 13.55 11.34
C PRO A 84 -0.94 13.18 12.80
N GLN A 85 -1.83 12.38 13.36
CA GLN A 85 -1.64 11.66 14.61
C GLN A 85 -1.82 10.18 14.32
N ILE A 86 -0.70 9.47 14.29
CA ILE A 86 -0.67 8.04 13.98
C ILE A 86 -0.48 7.28 15.30
N THR A 87 -1.34 6.29 15.53
CA THR A 87 -1.26 5.42 16.70
C THR A 87 -1.13 3.98 16.23
N ASN A 88 0.01 3.36 16.55
CA ASN A 88 0.18 1.92 16.41
C ASN A 88 -0.41 1.24 17.66
N LEU A 89 -1.38 0.35 17.45
CA LEU A 89 -2.09 -0.38 18.48
C LEU A 89 -1.87 -1.90 18.34
N SER A 90 -0.72 -2.32 17.82
CA SER A 90 -0.36 -3.73 17.76
C SER A 90 -0.50 -4.37 19.15
N TYR A 91 -1.45 -5.30 19.30
CA TYR A 91 -1.80 -5.99 20.54
C TYR A 91 -2.23 -5.07 21.70
N PRO A 92 -3.31 -4.29 21.55
CA PRO A 92 -3.66 -3.27 22.52
C PRO A 92 -4.30 -3.93 23.74
N ASN A 93 -3.86 -3.54 24.94
CA ASN A 93 -4.50 -3.93 26.19
C ASN A 93 -5.87 -3.25 26.35
N ARG A 94 -6.65 -3.68 27.35
CA ARG A 94 -8.03 -3.18 27.57
C ARG A 94 -8.09 -1.66 27.76
N LEU A 95 -7.11 -1.06 28.44
CA LEU A 95 -7.06 0.38 28.68
C LEU A 95 -6.74 1.16 27.40
N GLN A 96 -5.81 0.67 26.58
CA GLN A 96 -5.49 1.25 25.28
C GLN A 96 -6.71 1.22 24.36
N ARG A 97 -7.41 0.09 24.26
CA ARG A 97 -8.67 -0.01 23.47
C ARG A 97 -9.71 1.01 23.94
N PHE A 98 -9.90 1.15 25.25
CA PHE A 98 -10.83 2.14 25.80
C PHE A 98 -10.44 3.58 25.43
N ARG A 99 -9.16 3.94 25.57
CA ARG A 99 -8.65 5.27 25.22
C ARG A 99 -8.80 5.57 23.73
N SER A 100 -8.44 4.62 22.87
CA SER A 100 -8.56 4.77 21.42
C SER A 100 -10.01 4.97 20.99
N ARG A 101 -10.95 4.18 21.51
CA ARG A 101 -12.39 4.37 21.25
C ARG A 101 -12.89 5.73 21.67
N ARG A 102 -12.52 6.18 22.87
CA ARG A 102 -12.90 7.51 23.37
C ARG A 102 -12.33 8.60 22.47
N ARG A 103 -11.08 8.45 22.03
CA ARG A 103 -10.43 9.38 21.10
C ARG A 103 -11.17 9.43 19.76
N ILE A 104 -11.42 8.28 19.13
CA ILE A 104 -12.17 8.19 17.85
C ILE A 104 -13.54 8.85 17.99
N ARG A 105 -14.31 8.55 19.04
CA ARG A 105 -15.59 9.22 19.28
C ARG A 105 -15.46 10.74 19.33
N THR A 106 -14.46 11.24 20.05
CA THR A 106 -14.22 12.69 20.15
C THR A 106 -13.91 13.29 18.79
N GLU A 107 -13.11 12.61 17.96
CA GLU A 107 -12.79 13.08 16.61
C GLU A 107 -14.00 13.07 15.68
N LEU A 108 -14.77 11.98 15.65
CA LEU A 108 -15.97 11.88 14.84
C LEU A 108 -17.03 12.91 15.25
N ARG A 109 -17.16 13.21 16.55
CA ARG A 109 -18.06 14.28 17.05
C ARG A 109 -17.58 15.69 16.70
N ALA A 110 -16.29 15.85 16.44
CA ALA A 110 -15.70 17.07 15.89
C ALA A 110 -15.71 17.08 14.35
N ASP A 111 -16.46 16.17 13.73
CA ASP A 111 -16.56 15.99 12.28
C ASP A 111 -15.19 15.75 11.63
N ARG A 112 -14.36 14.92 12.27
CA ARG A 112 -13.05 14.51 11.76
C ARG A 112 -13.03 13.00 11.53
N PRO A 113 -13.08 12.55 10.26
CA PRO A 113 -12.98 11.15 9.90
C PRO A 113 -11.65 10.53 10.39
N VAL A 114 -11.68 9.23 10.62
CA VAL A 114 -10.53 8.46 11.11
C VAL A 114 -10.21 7.33 10.13
N SER A 115 -8.98 7.29 9.64
CA SER A 115 -8.51 6.18 8.81
C SER A 115 -7.93 5.08 9.71
N ALA A 116 -8.26 3.83 9.45
CA ALA A 116 -7.76 2.71 10.24
C ALA A 116 -7.49 1.47 9.39
N PHE A 117 -6.40 0.78 9.71
CA PHE A 117 -6.06 -0.51 9.13
C PHE A 117 -6.99 -1.62 9.66
N ALA A 118 -7.21 -2.65 8.85
CA ALA A 118 -8.10 -3.79 9.13
C ALA A 118 -9.57 -3.42 9.38
N VAL A 119 -9.99 -2.24 8.93
CA VAL A 119 -11.39 -1.77 8.94
C VAL A 119 -12.01 -1.82 7.54
N GLY A 120 -11.15 -1.68 6.51
CA GLY A 120 -11.52 -1.80 5.12
C GLY A 120 -11.93 -3.22 4.74
N VAL A 121 -12.54 -3.34 3.57
CA VAL A 121 -12.93 -4.62 2.99
C VAL A 121 -12.14 -4.82 1.72
N SER A 122 -11.45 -5.97 1.65
CA SER A 122 -10.69 -6.42 0.49
C SER A 122 -10.85 -7.94 0.34
N PRO A 123 -10.97 -8.47 -0.89
CA PRO A 123 -10.94 -9.91 -1.13
C PRO A 123 -9.56 -10.54 -0.84
N PHE A 124 -8.52 -9.73 -0.66
CA PHE A 124 -7.13 -10.16 -0.50
C PHE A 124 -6.62 -10.09 0.95
N GLY A 125 -7.47 -9.72 1.92
CA GLY A 125 -7.08 -9.66 3.33
C GLY A 125 -7.62 -8.43 4.07
N PRO A 126 -6.98 -8.06 5.20
CA PRO A 126 -7.24 -6.77 5.83
C PRO A 126 -7.01 -5.63 4.85
N ALA A 127 -7.60 -4.47 5.13
CA ALA A 127 -7.41 -3.28 4.33
C ALA A 127 -7.66 -2.02 5.16
N TRP A 128 -7.21 -0.90 4.64
CA TRP A 128 -7.53 0.41 5.16
C TRP A 128 -9.00 0.78 4.90
N GLY A 129 -9.64 1.36 5.92
CA GLY A 129 -10.99 1.89 5.82
C GLY A 129 -11.15 3.22 6.54
N LEU A 130 -12.13 4.00 6.10
CA LEU A 130 -12.46 5.30 6.69
C LEU A 130 -13.63 5.15 7.64
N ILE A 131 -13.49 5.65 8.87
CA ILE A 131 -14.57 5.75 9.83
C ILE A 131 -15.09 7.18 9.81
N VAL A 132 -16.38 7.33 9.54
CA VAL A 132 -17.06 8.62 9.30
C VAL A 132 -18.18 8.90 10.28
N GLY A 133 -18.51 7.96 11.17
CA GLY A 133 -19.59 8.16 12.14
C GLY A 133 -19.64 7.10 13.23
N VAL A 134 -20.47 7.37 14.22
CA VAL A 134 -20.71 6.48 15.37
C VAL A 134 -22.21 6.38 15.63
N ASP A 135 -22.67 5.17 15.88
CA ASP A 135 -24.01 4.88 16.39
C ASP A 135 -23.86 4.26 17.79
N ASP A 136 -24.14 5.07 18.82
CA ASP A 136 -23.99 4.66 20.21
C ASP A 136 -25.06 3.63 20.64
N GLU A 137 -26.26 3.63 20.02
CA GLU A 137 -27.32 2.65 20.30
C GLU A 137 -26.96 1.27 19.73
N ARG A 138 -26.51 1.23 18.48
CA ARG A 138 -26.07 -0.01 17.81
C ARG A 138 -24.69 -0.46 18.26
N ARG A 139 -23.94 0.38 18.97
CA ARG A 139 -22.54 0.19 19.32
C ARG A 139 -21.70 -0.17 18.09
N ALA A 140 -21.84 0.64 17.05
CA ALA A 140 -21.21 0.41 15.75
C ALA A 140 -20.59 1.70 15.20
N TRP A 141 -19.56 1.51 14.37
CA TRP A 141 -18.92 2.58 13.62
C TRP A 141 -19.45 2.59 12.20
N ARG A 142 -19.77 3.79 11.67
CA ARG A 142 -20.04 3.95 10.25
C ARG A 142 -18.72 3.97 9.51
N ARG A 143 -18.50 3.02 8.61
CA ARG A 143 -17.37 3.01 7.69
C ARG A 143 -17.80 3.47 6.31
N ASP A 144 -16.84 4.00 5.56
CA ASP A 144 -16.98 4.41 4.16
C ASP A 144 -15.76 3.95 3.36
N GLY A 145 -15.92 3.77 2.06
CA GLY A 145 -14.88 3.24 1.17
C GLY A 145 -15.42 2.44 -0.03
N PRO A 146 -14.55 2.11 -1.00
CA PRO A 146 -14.94 1.63 -2.34
C PRO A 146 -15.69 0.29 -2.36
N MET A 147 -15.55 -0.55 -1.33
CA MET A 147 -16.27 -1.83 -1.22
C MET A 147 -17.39 -1.80 -0.18
N THR A 148 -17.67 -0.64 0.43
CA THR A 148 -18.63 -0.52 1.53
C THR A 148 -20.06 -0.87 1.10
N GLU A 149 -20.41 -0.66 -0.16
CA GLU A 149 -21.73 -1.02 -0.70
C GLU A 149 -21.94 -2.54 -0.83
N GLN A 150 -20.86 -3.32 -0.89
CA GLN A 150 -20.91 -4.78 -1.01
C GLN A 150 -20.95 -5.48 0.35
N VAL A 151 -20.76 -4.74 1.44
CA VAL A 151 -20.77 -5.22 2.83
C VAL A 151 -21.65 -4.32 3.69
N SER A 152 -21.78 -4.64 4.99
CA SER A 152 -22.42 -3.71 5.92
C SER A 152 -21.61 -2.40 6.03
N PRO A 153 -22.24 -1.21 5.89
CA PRO A 153 -21.60 0.08 6.17
C PRO A 153 -21.37 0.32 7.68
N TRP A 154 -21.91 -0.55 8.53
CA TRP A 154 -21.74 -0.51 9.97
C TRP A 154 -20.81 -1.62 10.43
N LEU A 155 -19.70 -1.23 11.06
CA LEU A 155 -18.73 -2.12 11.70
C LEU A 155 -19.03 -2.21 13.20
N PRO A 156 -19.37 -3.39 13.75
CA PRO A 156 -19.55 -3.56 15.18
C PRO A 156 -18.31 -3.15 15.98
N GLU A 157 -18.50 -2.47 17.10
CA GLU A 157 -17.39 -2.05 17.98
C GLU A 157 -16.50 -3.22 18.44
N SER A 158 -17.08 -4.41 18.61
CA SER A 158 -16.39 -5.63 19.01
C SER A 158 -15.35 -6.09 18.00
N GLU A 159 -15.66 -5.98 16.71
CA GLU A 159 -14.75 -6.34 15.60
C GLU A 159 -13.62 -5.33 15.48
N PHE A 160 -13.94 -4.04 15.64
CA PHE A 160 -12.95 -2.97 15.72
C PHE A 160 -11.97 -3.13 16.88
N ASN A 161 -12.29 -3.89 17.93
CA ASN A 161 -11.38 -4.11 19.06
C ASN A 161 -10.38 -5.26 18.84
N ALA A 162 -10.61 -6.08 17.83
CA ALA A 162 -9.78 -7.21 17.48
C ALA A 162 -8.76 -6.86 16.38
N ALA A 163 -9.02 -5.80 15.60
CA ALA A 163 -8.45 -5.65 14.26
C ALA A 163 -7.41 -4.52 14.04
N PRO A 164 -7.55 -3.27 14.52
CA PRO A 164 -6.73 -2.18 13.99
C PRO A 164 -5.34 -2.16 14.61
N ALA A 165 -4.35 -2.47 13.78
CA ALA A 165 -2.94 -2.31 14.10
C ALA A 165 -2.50 -0.84 14.02
N LEU A 166 -3.19 -0.02 13.21
CA LEU A 166 -2.80 1.36 12.97
C LEU A 166 -4.03 2.26 12.76
N ILE A 167 -4.02 3.41 13.43
CA ILE A 167 -5.09 4.42 13.39
C ILE A 167 -4.47 5.77 13.08
N MET A 168 -5.09 6.52 12.17
CA MET A 168 -4.63 7.83 11.76
C MET A 168 -5.75 8.87 11.80
N ILE A 169 -5.46 9.96 12.50
CA ILE A 169 -6.30 11.15 12.60
C ILE A 169 -5.53 12.30 11.98
N ALA A 170 -6.11 12.96 10.98
CA ALA A 170 -5.53 14.11 10.33
C ALA A 170 -6.24 15.41 10.75
N ALA A 171 -5.48 16.46 11.03
CA ALA A 171 -6.00 17.80 11.26
C ALA A 171 -5.27 18.82 10.38
N ARG A 172 -5.99 19.83 9.87
CA ARG A 172 -5.38 20.88 9.04
C ARG A 172 -4.50 21.81 9.89
N ARG A 173 -3.29 22.13 9.43
CA ARG A 173 -2.47 23.21 10.02
C ARG A 173 -2.93 24.56 9.44
N SER A 174 -3.08 25.56 10.30
CA SER A 174 -3.40 26.92 9.88
C SER A 174 -2.14 27.72 9.53
N GLY A 175 -2.21 28.58 8.52
CA GLY A 175 -1.32 29.74 8.41
C GLY A 175 -0.03 29.58 7.58
N GLU A 176 0.16 28.47 6.84
CA GLU A 176 1.38 28.32 6.04
C GLU A 176 1.21 28.91 4.61
N PRO A 177 2.13 29.79 4.16
CA PRO A 177 2.11 30.37 2.80
C PRO A 177 2.17 29.30 1.70
N THR A 178 1.43 29.52 0.62
CA THR A 178 1.31 28.54 -0.49
C THR A 178 2.66 28.22 -1.15
N SER A 179 3.54 29.20 -1.34
CA SER A 179 4.83 29.02 -2.01
C SER A 179 5.82 28.15 -1.21
N GLU A 180 5.90 28.35 0.11
CA GLU A 180 6.74 27.53 0.99
C GLU A 180 6.23 26.08 1.04
N ARG A 181 4.90 25.91 0.99
CA ARG A 181 4.28 24.57 0.95
C ARG A 181 4.59 23.84 -0.35
N THR A 182 4.49 24.49 -1.52
CA THR A 182 4.83 23.86 -2.81
C THR A 182 6.30 23.42 -2.82
N ALA A 183 7.21 24.28 -2.38
CA ALA A 183 8.63 23.95 -2.32
C ALA A 183 8.92 22.77 -1.36
N ARG A 184 8.25 22.73 -0.20
CA ARG A 184 8.36 21.60 0.73
C ARG A 184 7.79 20.31 0.14
N THR A 185 6.64 20.40 -0.53
CA THR A 185 5.97 19.26 -1.18
C THR A 185 6.91 18.58 -2.19
N ALA A 186 7.51 19.37 -3.09
CA ALA A 186 8.46 18.84 -4.07
C ALA A 186 9.72 18.25 -3.43
N ARG A 187 10.26 18.91 -2.39
CA ARG A 187 11.44 18.42 -1.66
C ARG A 187 11.18 17.10 -0.94
N THR A 188 10.08 17.00 -0.20
CA THR A 188 9.72 15.77 0.51
C THR A 188 9.45 14.62 -0.47
N ALA A 189 8.81 14.91 -1.61
CA ALA A 189 8.65 13.90 -2.67
C ALA A 189 9.98 13.47 -3.30
N ALA A 190 10.95 14.38 -3.47
CA ALA A 190 12.30 14.06 -3.94
C ALA A 190 13.05 13.18 -2.93
N GLU A 191 13.01 13.52 -1.64
CA GLU A 191 13.61 12.73 -0.56
C GLU A 191 13.00 11.31 -0.52
N ALA A 192 11.67 11.20 -0.62
CA ALA A 192 10.96 9.93 -0.68
C ALA A 192 11.32 9.11 -1.94
N PHE A 193 11.54 9.78 -3.07
CA PHE A 193 12.01 9.14 -4.31
C PHE A 193 13.42 8.58 -4.12
N VAL A 194 14.39 9.42 -3.75
CA VAL A 194 15.81 9.04 -3.61
C VAL A 194 15.97 7.91 -2.61
N THR A 195 15.32 8.00 -1.45
CA THR A 195 15.38 6.94 -0.41
C THR A 195 14.73 5.62 -0.83
N SER A 196 13.92 5.62 -1.90
CA SER A 196 13.28 4.41 -2.43
C SER A 196 14.11 3.68 -3.48
N ILE A 197 15.07 4.33 -4.15
CA ILE A 197 15.72 3.83 -5.39
C ILE A 197 16.27 2.42 -5.20
N ASP A 198 17.18 2.24 -4.25
CA ASP A 198 17.84 0.94 -4.00
C ASP A 198 16.82 -0.16 -3.70
N ARG A 199 15.81 0.16 -2.89
CA ARG A 199 14.76 -0.79 -2.50
C ARG A 199 13.87 -1.19 -3.67
N VAL A 200 13.47 -0.22 -4.50
CA VAL A 200 12.65 -0.50 -5.68
C VAL A 200 13.44 -1.36 -6.65
N ARG A 201 14.71 -1.03 -6.86
CA ARG A 201 15.59 -1.82 -7.70
C ARG A 201 15.70 -3.26 -7.20
N GLU A 202 15.93 -3.46 -5.90
CA GLU A 202 15.96 -4.79 -5.30
C GLU A 202 14.62 -5.55 -5.47
N ASP A 203 13.47 -4.88 -5.31
CA ASP A 203 12.15 -5.50 -5.54
C ASP A 203 11.97 -5.91 -7.01
N LEU A 204 12.36 -5.07 -7.96
CA LEU A 204 12.31 -5.38 -9.39
C LEU A 204 13.21 -6.57 -9.74
N LEU A 205 14.43 -6.60 -9.22
CA LEU A 205 15.37 -7.72 -9.44
C LEU A 205 14.87 -9.03 -8.82
N SER A 206 14.31 -8.98 -7.61
CA SER A 206 13.67 -10.14 -6.97
C SER A 206 12.50 -10.70 -7.80
N ARG A 207 11.72 -9.82 -8.43
CA ARG A 207 10.65 -10.23 -9.36
C ARG A 207 11.21 -10.86 -10.65
N VAL A 208 12.34 -10.37 -11.17
CA VAL A 208 13.05 -10.99 -12.30
C VAL A 208 13.47 -12.41 -11.91
N GLU A 209 14.11 -12.59 -10.75
CA GLU A 209 14.49 -13.92 -10.26
C GLU A 209 13.29 -14.87 -10.12
N LEU A 210 12.16 -14.39 -9.61
CA LEU A 210 10.93 -15.18 -9.53
C LEU A 210 10.44 -15.62 -10.92
N LEU A 211 10.44 -14.73 -11.90
CA LEU A 211 10.02 -15.02 -13.28
C LEU A 211 10.95 -16.01 -13.98
N GLU A 212 12.24 -15.98 -13.67
CA GLU A 212 13.26 -16.89 -14.21
C GLU A 212 13.29 -18.25 -13.50
N SER A 213 12.71 -18.37 -12.31
CA SER A 213 12.64 -19.61 -11.54
C SER A 213 11.62 -20.61 -12.09
N ASP A 214 11.63 -21.86 -11.63
CA ASP A 214 10.59 -22.86 -11.96
C ASP A 214 9.35 -22.79 -11.03
N ILE A 215 9.28 -21.77 -10.17
CA ILE A 215 8.19 -21.63 -9.19
C ILE A 215 6.89 -21.29 -9.92
N GLU A 216 5.80 -22.00 -9.62
CA GLU A 216 4.49 -21.70 -10.16
C GLU A 216 3.93 -20.40 -9.57
N ILE A 217 3.50 -19.48 -10.45
CA ILE A 217 2.95 -18.17 -10.08
C ILE A 217 1.42 -18.22 -10.17
N GLU A 218 0.76 -17.78 -9.11
CA GLU A 218 -0.70 -17.61 -9.07
C GLU A 218 -1.13 -16.44 -9.97
N PRO A 219 -1.90 -16.66 -11.05
CA PRO A 219 -2.17 -15.60 -12.03
C PRO A 219 -2.91 -14.39 -11.50
N GLN A 220 -3.98 -14.59 -10.72
CA GLN A 220 -4.84 -13.50 -10.26
C GLN A 220 -4.11 -12.55 -9.32
N ARG A 221 -3.38 -13.13 -8.35
CA ARG A 221 -2.57 -12.41 -7.39
C ARG A 221 -1.44 -11.65 -8.09
N TYR A 222 -0.72 -12.31 -9.00
CA TYR A 222 0.40 -11.68 -9.70
C TYR A 222 -0.04 -10.54 -10.62
N ALA A 223 -1.19 -10.68 -11.30
CA ALA A 223 -1.78 -9.57 -12.05
C ALA A 223 -2.15 -8.41 -11.14
N HIS A 224 -2.74 -8.66 -9.97
CA HIS A 224 -3.04 -7.58 -9.03
C HIS A 224 -1.77 -6.80 -8.64
N GLU A 225 -0.68 -7.50 -8.33
CA GLU A 225 0.61 -6.86 -8.00
C GLU A 225 1.18 -6.07 -9.19
N ALA A 226 1.16 -6.63 -10.39
CA ALA A 226 1.65 -5.97 -11.60
C ALA A 226 0.87 -4.68 -11.93
N GLN A 227 -0.47 -4.73 -11.83
CA GLN A 227 -1.31 -3.54 -12.02
C GLN A 227 -1.04 -2.48 -10.95
N THR A 228 -0.80 -2.90 -9.71
CA THR A 228 -0.53 -2.00 -8.59
C THR A 228 0.80 -1.26 -8.78
N LEU A 229 1.84 -1.99 -9.15
CA LEU A 229 3.15 -1.42 -9.43
C LEU A 229 3.08 -0.39 -10.56
N ALA A 230 2.36 -0.70 -11.64
CA ALA A 230 2.14 0.22 -12.76
C ALA A 230 1.33 1.46 -12.34
N ALA A 231 0.29 1.30 -11.53
CA ALA A 231 -0.53 2.40 -11.03
C ALA A 231 0.29 3.35 -10.15
N ASN A 232 1.07 2.82 -9.20
CA ASN A 232 1.91 3.61 -8.30
C ASN A 232 2.92 4.47 -9.09
N TRP A 233 3.60 3.88 -10.06
CA TRP A 233 4.55 4.62 -10.91
C TRP A 233 3.87 5.58 -11.89
N GLY A 234 2.62 5.29 -12.31
CA GLY A 234 1.80 6.24 -13.07
C GLY A 234 1.41 7.49 -12.26
N GLU A 235 1.11 7.32 -10.98
CA GLU A 235 0.87 8.44 -10.05
C GLU A 235 2.17 9.24 -9.84
N ALA A 236 3.30 8.56 -9.61
CA ALA A 236 4.62 9.19 -9.51
C ALA A 236 4.98 10.03 -10.75
N ALA A 237 4.80 9.48 -11.95
CA ALA A 237 5.02 10.19 -13.20
C ALA A 237 4.11 11.41 -13.36
N THR A 238 2.86 11.31 -12.93
CA THR A 238 1.92 12.44 -12.93
C THR A 238 2.39 13.55 -12.00
N PHE A 239 2.82 13.21 -10.78
CA PHE A 239 3.39 14.18 -9.85
C PHE A 239 4.59 14.92 -10.43
N TRP A 240 5.59 14.19 -10.95
CA TRP A 240 6.82 14.78 -11.48
C TRP A 240 6.64 15.50 -12.82
N ARG A 241 5.53 15.28 -13.52
CA ARG A 241 5.17 16.12 -14.67
C ARG A 241 4.66 17.50 -14.23
N GLU A 242 3.96 17.58 -13.10
CA GLU A 242 3.45 18.84 -12.55
C GLU A 242 4.50 19.58 -11.71
N HIS A 243 5.40 18.84 -11.05
CA HIS A 243 6.48 19.34 -10.22
C HIS A 243 7.84 19.06 -10.88
N SER A 244 7.98 19.47 -12.14
CA SER A 244 9.08 19.07 -13.02
C SER A 244 10.46 19.19 -12.39
N HIS A 245 11.21 18.09 -12.43
CA HIS A 245 12.63 18.01 -12.09
C HIS A 245 13.33 17.20 -13.18
N PRO A 246 14.44 17.67 -13.78
CA PRO A 246 15.03 17.04 -14.96
C PRO A 246 15.25 15.53 -14.83
N GLU A 247 15.77 15.09 -13.68
CA GLU A 247 16.08 13.68 -13.42
C GLU A 247 14.82 12.88 -13.05
N TYR A 248 14.12 13.26 -11.99
CA TYR A 248 12.96 12.51 -11.49
C TYR A 248 11.81 12.41 -12.50
N THR A 249 11.58 13.46 -13.30
CA THR A 249 10.56 13.43 -14.36
C THR A 249 10.92 12.40 -15.41
N SER A 250 12.18 12.35 -15.87
CA SER A 250 12.62 11.37 -16.88
C SER A 250 12.49 9.94 -16.37
N ILE A 251 13.03 9.67 -15.18
CA ILE A 251 13.02 8.33 -14.57
C ILE A 251 11.58 7.87 -14.31
N SER A 252 10.76 8.72 -13.68
CA SER A 252 9.37 8.34 -13.36
C SER A 252 8.52 8.10 -14.61
N MET A 253 8.72 8.88 -15.67
CA MET A 253 8.04 8.67 -16.94
C MET A 253 8.47 7.37 -17.62
N HIS A 254 9.77 7.06 -17.61
CA HIS A 254 10.28 5.78 -18.12
C HIS A 254 9.66 4.62 -17.32
N MET A 255 9.75 4.66 -15.99
CA MET A 255 9.18 3.66 -15.10
C MET A 255 7.68 3.46 -15.33
N ALA A 256 6.90 4.53 -15.45
CA ALA A 256 5.46 4.45 -15.70
C ALA A 256 5.14 3.73 -17.03
N VAL A 257 5.88 4.04 -18.10
CA VAL A 257 5.68 3.40 -19.41
C VAL A 257 6.10 1.93 -19.38
N THR A 258 7.28 1.64 -18.82
CA THR A 258 7.84 0.29 -18.76
C THR A 258 6.99 -0.62 -17.87
N LEU A 259 6.56 -0.15 -16.70
CA LEU A 259 5.70 -0.92 -15.80
C LEU A 259 4.26 -1.04 -16.31
N SER A 260 3.75 -0.05 -17.04
CA SER A 260 2.47 -0.18 -17.75
C SER A 260 2.53 -1.31 -18.79
N ARG A 261 3.60 -1.38 -19.59
CA ARG A 261 3.83 -2.49 -20.53
C ARG A 261 3.90 -3.83 -19.81
N TYR A 262 4.66 -3.92 -18.72
CA TYR A 262 4.72 -5.11 -17.88
C TYR A 262 3.32 -5.54 -17.41
N ALA A 263 2.50 -4.60 -16.91
CA ALA A 263 1.15 -4.89 -16.45
C ALA A 263 0.23 -5.41 -17.56
N THR A 264 0.43 -5.03 -18.83
CA THR A 264 -0.37 -5.58 -19.94
C THR A 264 -0.18 -7.08 -20.17
N LEU A 265 0.94 -7.66 -19.72
CA LEU A 265 1.17 -9.11 -19.78
C LEU A 265 0.33 -9.88 -18.74
N PHE A 266 -0.12 -9.18 -17.70
CA PHE A 266 -0.87 -9.72 -16.57
C PHE A 266 -2.17 -8.92 -16.34
N PRO A 267 -3.16 -9.02 -17.26
CA PRO A 267 -4.39 -8.26 -17.16
C PRO A 267 -5.22 -8.72 -15.95
N TYR A 268 -5.68 -7.78 -15.12
CA TYR A 268 -6.58 -8.06 -14.01
C TYR A 268 -8.06 -8.08 -14.48
N PRO A 269 -8.92 -8.98 -13.96
CA PRO A 269 -8.65 -10.04 -12.98
C PRO A 269 -8.14 -11.35 -13.59
N MET A 270 -7.96 -11.42 -14.91
CA MET A 270 -7.71 -12.67 -15.62
C MET A 270 -6.34 -13.31 -15.36
N GLY A 271 -5.35 -12.55 -14.91
CA GLY A 271 -4.04 -13.06 -14.51
C GLY A 271 -3.05 -13.27 -15.66
N GLY A 272 -3.52 -13.35 -16.91
CA GLY A 272 -2.68 -13.68 -18.05
C GLY A 272 -2.15 -15.12 -18.00
N GLN A 273 -0.95 -15.35 -18.53
CA GLN A 273 -0.28 -16.66 -18.51
C GLN A 273 1.11 -16.55 -17.86
N PRO A 274 1.20 -16.30 -16.54
CA PRO A 274 2.49 -16.05 -15.89
C PRO A 274 3.40 -17.28 -15.83
N ASN A 275 2.88 -18.48 -16.12
CA ASN A 275 3.67 -19.72 -16.19
C ASN A 275 4.09 -20.08 -17.62
N ASN A 276 3.75 -19.26 -18.62
CA ASN A 276 4.23 -19.43 -19.99
C ASN A 276 5.69 -18.90 -20.11
N PRO A 277 6.66 -19.71 -20.59
CA PRO A 277 8.06 -19.30 -20.68
C PRO A 277 8.29 -18.03 -21.50
N GLY A 278 7.53 -17.82 -22.58
CA GLY A 278 7.64 -16.63 -23.42
C GLY A 278 7.16 -15.37 -22.69
N VAL A 279 6.06 -15.48 -21.92
CA VAL A 279 5.55 -14.37 -21.10
C VAL A 279 6.52 -14.04 -19.98
N ARG A 280 7.09 -15.05 -19.32
CA ARG A 280 8.10 -14.87 -18.27
C ARG A 280 9.34 -14.15 -18.77
N SER A 281 9.91 -14.61 -19.89
CA SER A 281 11.09 -13.99 -20.48
C SER A 281 10.84 -12.54 -20.89
N ALA A 282 9.68 -12.24 -21.51
CA ALA A 282 9.30 -10.88 -21.86
C ALA A 282 9.12 -9.99 -20.61
N ALA A 283 8.44 -10.51 -19.58
CA ALA A 283 8.21 -9.81 -18.33
C ALA A 283 9.51 -9.50 -17.58
N ALA A 284 10.42 -10.49 -17.49
CA ALA A 284 11.73 -10.34 -16.87
C ALA A 284 12.57 -9.25 -17.58
N GLY A 285 12.58 -9.26 -18.92
CA GLY A 285 13.27 -8.22 -19.69
C GLY A 285 12.72 -6.81 -19.45
N ILE A 286 11.40 -6.65 -19.32
CA ILE A 286 10.78 -5.35 -19.01
C ILE A 286 11.14 -4.88 -17.59
N LEU A 287 11.13 -5.77 -16.60
CA LEU A 287 11.50 -5.42 -15.22
C LEU A 287 12.99 -5.11 -15.09
N ALA A 288 13.85 -5.80 -15.84
CA ALA A 288 15.29 -5.51 -15.89
C ALA A 288 15.57 -4.12 -16.49
N ASP A 289 14.87 -3.74 -17.56
CA ASP A 289 14.93 -2.39 -18.14
C ASP A 289 14.53 -1.31 -17.12
N ALA A 290 13.43 -1.53 -16.38
CA ALA A 290 13.00 -0.66 -15.30
C ALA A 290 14.05 -0.55 -14.17
N ALA A 291 14.67 -1.66 -13.78
CA ALA A 291 15.71 -1.67 -12.75
C ALA A 291 16.97 -0.91 -13.22
N MET A 292 17.36 -1.04 -14.49
CA MET A 292 18.50 -0.30 -15.07
C MET A 292 18.27 1.21 -15.09
N ALA A 293 17.04 1.66 -15.33
CA ALA A 293 16.70 3.09 -15.29
C ALA A 293 16.91 3.73 -13.91
N LEU A 294 16.91 2.91 -12.84
CA LEU A 294 17.21 3.34 -11.48
C LEU A 294 18.72 3.32 -11.16
N ASP A 295 19.51 2.51 -11.88
CA ASP A 295 20.98 2.42 -11.75
C ASP A 295 21.71 3.58 -12.45
N GLU A 296 21.25 3.97 -13.63
CA GLU A 296 21.82 5.10 -14.39
C GLU A 296 21.58 6.44 -13.68
N SER A 297 20.63 6.48 -12.76
CA SER A 297 20.33 7.60 -11.89
C SER A 297 21.04 7.50 -10.55
N ALA A 298 22.35 7.25 -10.50
CA ALA A 298 23.10 7.56 -9.28
C ALA A 298 23.03 9.09 -9.04
N ILE A 299 21.95 9.51 -8.38
CA ILE A 299 21.60 10.91 -8.10
C ILE A 299 22.61 11.41 -7.07
N GLU A 300 23.60 12.19 -7.52
CA GLU A 300 24.54 12.92 -6.66
C GLU A 300 23.88 14.13 -5.98
#